data_AF-A0A8R2M278-F1
#
_entry.id   AF-A0A8R2M278-F1
#
_cell.length_a   1.000
_cell.length_b   1.000
_cell.length_c   1.000
_cell.angle_alpha   90.00
_cell.angle_beta   90.00
_cell.angle_gamma   90.00
#
_symmetry.space_group_name_H-M   'P 1'
#
loop_
_entity.id
_entity.type
_entity.pdbx_description
1 polymer ?
#
loop_
_entity_poly.entity_id
_entity_poly.type
_entity_poly.pdbx_seq_one_letter_code
_entity_poly.pdbx_strand_id
1 'polypeptide(L)'
;MSGEPEVAHTPEEDTEEEEIKSSYKPPPEKTIEEILAADQEDESLRKYKEALLGQAQAGAVIVEPDDPRKVIVKKLALCVVGRDDVELDLTGDLTDLKKQVFVIKEGVQYRIRIDFIVQREIVHGLKYVQKTYRLGVPVDKMTHMVGSYPPKTEIQSYTTPPEDAPSGMMARGSYSVNSLFTDDDKNVHLQWEWSFEIKKDWKD
;
A
#
# COMPACT_ATOMS: atom_id res chain seq x y z
N MET A 1 48.29 -39.13 -15.17
CA MET A 1 47.35 -39.44 -16.27
C MET A 1 46.06 -39.93 -15.66
N SER A 2 45.06 -39.04 -15.60
CA SER A 2 43.63 -39.37 -15.52
C SER A 2 42.90 -38.03 -15.41
N GLY A 3 42.59 -37.45 -16.57
CA GLY A 3 41.62 -36.38 -16.65
C GLY A 3 40.22 -36.98 -16.62
N GLU A 4 39.35 -36.41 -15.79
CA GLU A 4 37.91 -36.60 -15.84
C GLU A 4 37.24 -35.21 -15.86
N PRO A 5 36.06 -35.09 -16.49
CA PRO A 5 35.64 -33.87 -17.14
C PRO A 5 34.90 -32.90 -16.21
N GLU A 6 35.05 -31.63 -16.55
CA GLU A 6 34.27 -30.49 -16.06
C GLU A 6 32.80 -30.66 -16.46
N VAL A 7 31.93 -30.93 -15.48
CA VAL A 7 30.48 -30.79 -15.63
C VAL A 7 30.12 -29.39 -15.21
N ALA A 8 29.85 -28.54 -16.20
CA ALA A 8 29.29 -27.22 -16.00
C ALA A 8 28.01 -27.31 -15.17
N HIS A 9 28.02 -26.72 -13.97
CA HIS A 9 26.83 -26.52 -13.17
C HIS A 9 26.24 -25.17 -13.55
N THR A 10 25.26 -25.18 -14.46
CA THR A 10 24.26 -24.13 -14.56
C THR A 10 23.21 -24.36 -13.46
N PRO A 11 22.92 -23.36 -12.63
CA PRO A 11 21.58 -23.13 -12.12
C PRO A 11 21.00 -22.01 -13.00
N GLU A 12 20.21 -22.28 -14.04
CA GLU A 12 18.81 -22.74 -14.00
C GLU A 12 18.03 -22.17 -12.81
N GLU A 13 17.18 -21.21 -13.20
CA GLU A 13 15.85 -20.96 -12.63
C GLU A 13 15.83 -20.70 -11.13
N ASP A 14 15.97 -19.42 -10.77
CA ASP A 14 15.41 -18.89 -9.52
C ASP A 14 13.89 -19.06 -9.58
N THR A 15 13.49 -20.25 -9.16
CA THR A 15 12.37 -20.59 -8.30
C THR A 15 11.27 -19.54 -8.28
N GLU A 16 10.19 -19.90 -8.99
CA GLU A 16 8.81 -19.79 -8.55
C GLU A 16 8.68 -19.51 -7.03
N GLU A 17 8.79 -18.25 -6.63
CA GLU A 17 8.28 -17.81 -5.34
C GLU A 17 6.78 -18.03 -5.38
N GLU A 18 6.34 -18.96 -4.55
CA GLU A 18 4.96 -19.36 -4.33
C GLU A 18 4.09 -18.13 -3.98
N GLU A 19 3.67 -17.39 -5.01
CA GLU A 19 2.33 -16.84 -5.01
C GLU A 19 1.43 -18.06 -4.81
N ILE A 20 0.90 -18.23 -3.61
CA ILE A 20 -0.44 -18.79 -3.47
C ILE A 20 -1.25 -17.98 -4.47
N LYS A 21 -1.45 -18.51 -5.69
CA LYS A 21 -2.43 -18.04 -6.65
C LYS A 21 -3.74 -18.29 -5.95
N SER A 22 -4.05 -17.34 -5.07
CA SER A 22 -5.26 -17.29 -4.32
C SER A 22 -6.34 -17.40 -5.37
N SER A 23 -7.13 -18.47 -5.29
CA SER A 23 -8.27 -18.72 -6.17
C SER A 23 -9.35 -17.64 -6.06
N TYR A 24 -9.11 -16.61 -5.24
CA TYR A 24 -9.86 -15.38 -5.16
C TYR A 24 -10.07 -14.78 -6.54
N LYS A 25 -11.35 -14.56 -6.83
CA LYS A 25 -11.79 -13.79 -7.98
C LYS A 25 -12.40 -12.51 -7.41
N PRO A 26 -11.96 -11.33 -7.87
CA PRO A 26 -12.62 -10.08 -7.54
C PRO A 26 -14.13 -10.19 -7.70
N PRO A 27 -14.91 -9.57 -6.80
CA PRO A 27 -16.35 -9.50 -6.97
C PRO A 27 -16.69 -8.75 -8.26
N PRO A 28 -17.85 -9.03 -8.89
CA PRO A 28 -18.32 -8.20 -10.00
C PRO A 28 -18.56 -6.77 -9.52
N GLU A 29 -18.25 -5.80 -10.38
CA GLU A 29 -18.56 -4.39 -10.10
C GLU A 29 -20.07 -4.21 -9.92
N LYS A 30 -20.44 -3.52 -8.83
CA LYS A 30 -21.82 -3.08 -8.55
C LYS A 30 -21.77 -1.70 -7.92
N THR A 31 -22.71 -0.85 -8.31
CA THR A 31 -22.83 0.48 -7.71
C THR A 31 -23.48 0.40 -6.33
N ILE A 32 -23.25 1.42 -5.50
CA ILE A 32 -23.95 1.54 -4.21
C ILE A 32 -25.48 1.56 -4.41
N GLU A 33 -25.96 2.21 -5.47
CA GLU A 33 -27.39 2.25 -5.81
C GLU A 33 -27.95 0.85 -6.09
N GLU A 34 -27.23 0.03 -6.87
CA GLU A 34 -27.62 -1.37 -7.14
C GLU A 34 -27.59 -2.23 -5.87
N ILE A 35 -26.61 -2.01 -4.99
CA ILE A 35 -26.51 -2.71 -3.70
C ILE A 35 -27.71 -2.37 -2.81
N LEU A 36 -28.11 -1.09 -2.75
CA LEU A 36 -29.27 -0.62 -1.99
C LEU A 36 -30.62 -1.05 -2.61
N ALA A 37 -30.67 -1.21 -3.94
CA ALA A 37 -31.87 -1.67 -4.65
C ALA A 37 -32.13 -3.18 -4.52
N ALA A 38 -31.11 -3.98 -4.22
CA ALA A 38 -31.25 -5.40 -3.99
C ALA A 38 -31.92 -5.72 -2.63
N ASP A 39 -32.75 -6.75 -2.59
CA ASP A 39 -33.32 -7.35 -1.36
C ASP A 39 -34.05 -6.35 -0.44
N GLN A 40 -34.78 -5.39 -1.01
CA GLN A 40 -35.47 -4.34 -0.25
C GLN A 40 -36.58 -4.87 0.67
N GLU A 41 -37.10 -6.06 0.35
CA GLU A 41 -38.07 -6.78 1.15
C GLU A 41 -37.48 -7.40 2.42
N ASP A 42 -36.15 -7.56 2.49
CA ASP A 42 -35.45 -8.17 3.62
C ASP A 42 -34.95 -7.09 4.60
N GLU A 43 -35.63 -7.00 5.75
CA GLU A 43 -35.27 -6.03 6.81
C GLU A 43 -33.86 -6.25 7.36
N SER A 44 -33.40 -7.50 7.45
CA SER A 44 -32.09 -7.84 7.99
C SER A 44 -30.97 -7.41 7.05
N LEU A 45 -31.13 -7.65 5.75
CA LEU A 45 -30.17 -7.24 4.73
C LEU A 45 -30.13 -5.71 4.57
N ARG A 46 -31.28 -5.04 4.70
CA ARG A 46 -31.32 -3.58 4.75
C ARG A 46 -30.52 -3.01 5.91
N LYS A 47 -30.77 -3.48 7.14
CA LYS A 47 -30.01 -3.05 8.34
C LYS A 47 -28.52 -3.37 8.22
N TYR A 48 -28.17 -4.49 7.60
CA TYR A 48 -26.78 -4.85 7.34
C TYR A 48 -26.10 -3.88 6.35
N LYS A 49 -26.77 -3.55 5.24
CA LYS A 49 -26.28 -2.54 4.28
C LYS A 49 -26.17 -1.16 4.93
N GLU A 50 -27.11 -0.81 5.83
CA GLU A 50 -27.06 0.43 6.63
C GLU A 50 -25.83 0.52 7.51
N ALA A 51 -25.53 -0.55 8.26
CA ALA A 51 -24.35 -0.58 9.11
C ALA A 51 -23.03 -0.47 8.32
N LEU A 52 -22.96 -1.02 7.11
CA LEU A 52 -21.75 -1.02 6.28
C LEU A 52 -21.55 0.27 5.49
N LEU A 53 -22.61 0.80 4.86
CA LEU A 53 -22.50 1.93 3.94
C LEU A 53 -22.54 3.28 4.66
N GLY A 54 -23.18 3.35 5.84
CA GLY A 54 -23.26 4.56 6.65
C GLY A 54 -23.70 5.78 5.84
N GLN A 55 -22.83 6.79 5.72
CA GLN A 55 -23.09 8.04 5.01
C GLN A 55 -23.46 7.83 3.53
N ALA A 56 -22.94 6.77 2.90
CA ALA A 56 -23.12 6.52 1.47
C ALA A 56 -24.55 6.12 1.08
N GLN A 57 -25.42 5.85 2.05
CA GLN A 57 -26.83 5.57 1.77
C GLN A 57 -27.66 6.81 1.49
N ALA A 58 -27.25 7.96 2.04
CA ALA A 58 -27.98 9.22 1.88
C ALA A 58 -27.70 9.88 0.51
N GLY A 59 -26.78 9.33 -0.27
CA GLY A 59 -26.38 9.82 -1.59
C GLY A 59 -24.88 9.69 -1.80
N ALA A 60 -24.41 10.21 -2.94
CA ALA A 60 -22.99 10.18 -3.30
C ALA A 60 -22.16 10.97 -2.27
N VAL A 61 -21.21 10.29 -1.62
CA VAL A 61 -20.23 10.92 -0.76
C VAL A 61 -19.10 11.48 -1.62
N ILE A 62 -18.97 12.80 -1.66
CA ILE A 62 -17.98 13.52 -2.47
C ILE A 62 -17.25 14.51 -1.57
N VAL A 63 -15.94 14.34 -1.44
CA VAL A 63 -15.08 15.23 -0.64
C VAL A 63 -14.31 16.17 -1.54
N GLU A 64 -13.79 15.67 -2.65
CA GLU A 64 -13.14 16.48 -3.69
C GLU A 64 -13.92 16.33 -5.01
N PRO A 65 -14.78 17.32 -5.33
CA PRO A 65 -15.58 17.29 -6.55
C PRO A 65 -14.73 17.30 -7.83
N ASP A 66 -13.62 18.02 -7.81
CA ASP A 66 -12.74 18.21 -8.98
C ASP A 66 -11.82 17.01 -9.23
N ASP A 67 -11.67 16.11 -8.25
CA ASP A 67 -10.93 14.87 -8.41
C ASP A 67 -11.86 13.74 -8.86
N PRO A 68 -11.72 13.20 -10.08
CA PRO A 68 -12.60 12.13 -10.55
C PRO A 68 -12.30 10.76 -9.89
N ARG A 69 -11.19 10.62 -9.16
CA ARG A 69 -10.80 9.35 -8.55
C ARG A 69 -11.73 8.96 -7.41
N LYS A 70 -11.96 7.66 -7.26
CA LYS A 70 -12.67 7.06 -6.12
C LYS A 70 -11.83 7.11 -4.85
N VAL A 71 -10.50 7.03 -4.98
CA VAL A 71 -9.57 7.02 -3.86
C VAL A 71 -8.57 8.15 -4.02
N ILE A 72 -8.44 8.95 -2.96
CA ILE A 72 -7.51 10.07 -2.92
C ILE A 72 -6.56 9.80 -1.76
N VAL A 73 -5.34 9.39 -2.09
CA VAL A 73 -4.29 9.16 -1.10
C VAL A 73 -3.76 10.52 -0.65
N LYS A 74 -3.74 10.76 0.66
CA LYS A 74 -3.40 12.05 1.25
C LYS A 74 -1.99 12.06 1.82
N LYS A 75 -1.61 11.00 2.53
CA LYS A 75 -0.35 10.97 3.26
C LYS A 75 0.21 9.57 3.39
N LEU A 76 1.53 9.48 3.41
CA LEU A 76 2.25 8.32 3.96
C LEU A 76 2.99 8.79 5.22
N ALA A 77 2.92 8.02 6.30
CA ALA A 77 3.68 8.26 7.51
C ALA A 77 4.52 7.04 7.88
N LEU A 78 5.77 7.30 8.25
CA LEU A 78 6.66 6.34 8.89
C LEU A 78 6.49 6.49 10.41
N CYS A 79 5.91 5.47 11.03
CA CYS A 79 5.60 5.46 12.46
C CYS A 79 6.64 4.63 13.22
N VAL A 80 7.33 5.26 14.17
CA VAL A 80 8.35 4.61 15.01
C VAL A 80 8.03 4.89 16.47
N VAL A 81 7.94 3.83 17.28
CA VAL A 81 7.59 3.97 18.70
C VAL A 81 8.57 4.88 19.42
N GLY A 82 8.04 5.86 20.15
CA GLY A 82 8.84 6.82 20.93
C GLY A 82 9.42 7.96 20.11
N ARG A 83 8.98 8.16 18.86
CA ARG A 83 9.32 9.31 18.02
C ARG A 83 8.06 9.86 17.36
N ASP A 84 8.13 11.12 16.96
CA ASP A 84 7.10 11.71 16.12
C ASP A 84 7.11 11.04 14.74
N ASP A 85 5.92 10.88 14.16
CA ASP A 85 5.76 10.34 12.82
C ASP A 85 6.46 11.24 11.80
N VAL A 86 7.11 10.62 10.82
CA VAL A 86 7.68 11.33 9.68
C VAL A 86 6.78 11.13 8.47
N GLU A 87 6.40 12.20 7.78
CA GLU A 87 5.25 12.18 6.88
C GLU A 87 5.60 12.70 5.48
N LEU A 88 5.07 12.06 4.44
CA LEU A 88 5.04 12.53 3.06
C LEU A 88 3.63 13.03 2.74
N ASP A 89 3.51 14.30 2.40
CA ASP A 89 2.29 14.83 1.78
C ASP A 89 2.18 14.33 0.34
N LEU A 90 1.10 13.62 0.04
CA LEU A 90 0.84 13.00 -1.26
C LEU A 90 -0.22 13.76 -2.07
N THR A 91 -0.62 14.95 -1.62
CA THR A 91 -1.62 15.79 -2.30
C THR A 91 -1.02 16.80 -3.28
N GLY A 92 0.27 17.12 -3.13
CA GLY A 92 0.99 18.10 -3.93
C GLY A 92 1.77 17.51 -5.11
N ASP A 93 2.83 18.21 -5.50
CA ASP A 93 3.78 17.74 -6.51
C ASP A 93 4.65 16.60 -5.96
N LEU A 94 4.46 15.41 -6.51
CA LEU A 94 5.16 14.20 -6.07
C LEU A 94 6.64 14.17 -6.50
N THR A 95 7.06 15.03 -7.44
CA THR A 95 8.42 15.00 -7.99
C THR A 95 9.49 15.39 -6.98
N ASP A 96 9.10 16.11 -5.92
CA ASP A 96 9.99 16.52 -4.84
C ASP A 96 10.10 15.48 -3.72
N LEU A 97 9.22 14.47 -3.67
CA LEU A 97 9.25 13.45 -2.62
C LEU A 97 10.53 12.62 -2.65
N LYS A 98 11.09 12.34 -3.83
CA LYS A 98 12.40 11.67 -3.97
C LYS A 98 13.57 12.46 -3.38
N LYS A 99 13.43 13.79 -3.25
CA LYS A 99 14.44 14.66 -2.63
C LYS A 99 14.34 14.64 -1.11
N GLN A 100 13.19 14.27 -0.56
CA GLN A 100 13.01 14.05 0.86
C GLN A 100 13.59 12.68 1.21
N VAL A 101 14.59 12.67 2.09
CA VAL A 101 15.27 11.44 2.53
C VAL A 101 14.94 11.22 4.00
N PHE A 102 14.24 10.12 4.29
CA PHE A 102 13.94 9.74 5.66
C PHE A 102 15.08 8.95 6.29
N VAL A 103 15.59 9.41 7.43
CA VAL A 103 16.58 8.64 8.19
C VAL A 103 15.85 7.60 9.04
N ILE A 104 16.20 6.34 8.86
CA ILE A 104 15.72 5.20 9.66
C ILE A 104 16.91 4.64 10.43
N LYS A 105 16.80 4.56 11.76
CA LYS A 105 17.81 3.88 12.56
C LYS A 105 17.75 2.37 12.30
N GLU A 106 18.89 1.77 12.02
CA GLU A 106 19.01 0.33 11.82
C GLU A 106 18.47 -0.47 13.02
N GLY A 107 17.85 -1.62 12.75
CA GLY A 107 17.33 -2.51 13.79
C GLY A 107 16.13 -1.95 14.58
N VAL A 108 15.59 -0.79 14.20
CA VAL A 108 14.34 -0.30 14.79
C VAL A 108 13.14 -0.97 14.12
N GLN A 109 12.09 -1.17 14.91
CA GLN A 109 10.80 -1.55 14.39
C GLN A 109 10.01 -0.30 13.98
N TYR A 110 9.43 -0.33 12.79
CA TYR A 110 8.61 0.74 12.25
C TYR A 110 7.31 0.19 11.64
N ARG A 111 6.37 1.09 11.36
CA ARG A 111 5.16 0.81 10.60
C ARG A 111 4.97 1.90 9.54
N ILE A 112 4.27 1.55 8.47
CA ILE A 112 3.83 2.52 7.47
C ILE A 112 2.35 2.75 7.67
N ARG A 113 1.93 4.02 7.83
CA ARG A 113 0.53 4.42 7.81
C ARG A 113 0.23 5.15 6.50
N ILE A 114 -0.85 4.76 5.83
CA ILE A 114 -1.35 5.43 4.64
C ILE A 114 -2.71 6.02 4.98
N ASP A 115 -2.82 7.33 4.82
CA ASP A 115 -4.03 8.10 5.05
C ASP A 115 -4.67 8.43 3.70
N PHE A 116 -5.96 8.10 3.52
CA PHE A 116 -6.67 8.23 2.26
C PHE A 116 -8.16 8.52 2.46
N ILE A 117 -8.80 9.02 1.41
CA ILE A 117 -10.24 9.25 1.36
C ILE A 117 -10.81 8.36 0.26
N VAL A 118 -11.97 7.74 0.54
CA VAL A 118 -12.76 7.04 -0.47
C VAL A 118 -14.02 7.85 -0.72
N GLN A 119 -14.31 8.14 -1.98
CA GLN A 119 -15.47 8.90 -2.41
C GLN A 119 -16.16 8.23 -3.60
N ARG A 120 -17.42 8.61 -3.84
CA ARG A 120 -18.31 8.14 -4.92
C ARG A 120 -18.78 6.71 -4.69
N GLU A 121 -17.89 5.73 -4.83
CA GLU A 121 -18.24 4.31 -4.84
C GLU A 121 -17.42 3.50 -3.84
N ILE A 122 -17.86 2.28 -3.55
CA ILE A 122 -17.08 1.31 -2.75
C ILE A 122 -15.83 0.93 -3.56
N VAL A 123 -14.71 0.76 -2.86
CA VAL A 123 -13.48 0.25 -3.44
C VAL A 123 -13.15 -1.08 -2.79
N HIS A 124 -12.97 -2.11 -3.62
CA HIS A 124 -12.76 -3.48 -3.18
C HIS A 124 -11.28 -3.85 -3.24
N GLY A 125 -10.78 -4.46 -2.17
CA GLY A 125 -9.44 -5.02 -2.14
C GLY A 125 -8.35 -3.98 -2.40
N LEU A 126 -8.43 -2.81 -1.77
CA LEU A 126 -7.33 -1.85 -1.74
C LEU A 126 -6.04 -2.56 -1.29
N LYS A 127 -4.96 -2.24 -1.99
CA LYS A 127 -3.64 -2.86 -1.83
C LYS A 127 -2.58 -1.78 -1.89
N TYR A 128 -1.63 -1.87 -0.97
CA TYR A 128 -0.39 -1.11 -1.01
C TYR A 128 0.73 -2.03 -1.47
N VAL A 129 1.40 -1.67 -2.57
CA VAL A 129 2.57 -2.37 -3.09
C VAL A 129 3.78 -1.46 -2.95
N GLN A 130 4.84 -2.00 -2.36
CA GLN A 130 6.09 -1.29 -2.18
C GLN A 130 7.22 -2.11 -2.79
N LYS A 131 8.06 -1.47 -3.60
CA LYS A 131 9.28 -2.04 -4.16
C LYS A 131 10.46 -1.20 -3.69
N THR A 132 11.40 -1.84 -3.01
CA THR A 132 12.57 -1.19 -2.44
C THR A 132 13.79 -1.50 -3.29
N TYR A 133 14.58 -0.47 -3.57
CA TYR A 133 15.77 -0.55 -4.39
C TYR A 133 16.97 0.00 -3.64
N ARG A 134 18.14 -0.60 -3.90
CA ARG A 134 19.42 -0.12 -3.40
C ARG A 134 20.41 -0.06 -4.55
N LEU A 135 21.01 1.11 -4.77
CA LEU A 135 21.91 1.36 -5.92
C LEU A 135 21.24 0.98 -7.27
N GLY A 136 19.93 1.21 -7.39
CA GLY A 136 19.14 0.88 -8.58
C GLY A 136 18.76 -0.60 -8.74
N VAL A 137 19.23 -1.48 -7.85
CA VAL A 137 18.90 -2.91 -7.85
C VAL A 137 17.72 -3.17 -6.91
N PRO A 138 16.67 -3.91 -7.32
CA PRO A 138 15.59 -4.29 -6.42
C PRO A 138 16.12 -5.21 -5.32
N VAL A 139 15.79 -4.89 -4.07
CA VAL A 139 16.24 -5.67 -2.89
C VAL A 139 15.09 -6.21 -2.05
N ASP A 140 13.88 -5.66 -2.23
CA ASP A 140 12.69 -6.11 -1.51
C ASP A 140 11.42 -5.70 -2.28
N LYS A 141 10.36 -6.49 -2.11
CA LYS A 141 9.02 -6.20 -2.62
C LYS A 141 7.99 -6.73 -1.64
N MET A 142 7.11 -5.85 -1.16
CA MET A 142 6.01 -6.21 -0.28
C MET A 142 4.67 -5.79 -0.88
N THR A 143 3.62 -6.53 -0.54
CA THR A 143 2.23 -6.19 -0.87
C THR A 143 1.38 -6.37 0.38
N HIS A 144 0.74 -5.29 0.81
CA HIS A 144 -0.16 -5.26 1.96
C HIS A 144 -1.61 -5.12 1.48
N MET A 145 -2.46 -6.10 1.80
CA MET A 145 -3.90 -5.98 1.62
C MET A 145 -4.45 -4.99 2.65
N VAL A 146 -4.99 -3.90 2.16
CA VAL A 146 -5.57 -2.81 2.96
C VAL A 146 -7.02 -3.14 3.29
N GLY A 147 -7.79 -3.58 2.29
CA GLY A 147 -9.16 -4.07 2.46
C GLY A 147 -10.19 -3.37 1.57
N SER A 148 -11.47 -3.53 1.88
CA SER A 148 -12.56 -2.90 1.14
C SER A 148 -13.16 -1.77 1.95
N TYR A 149 -13.39 -0.62 1.30
CA TYR A 149 -13.77 0.60 1.97
C TYR A 149 -14.97 1.26 1.26
N PRO A 150 -16.06 1.57 1.99
CA PRO A 150 -17.13 2.41 1.46
C PRO A 150 -16.65 3.88 1.39
N PRO A 151 -17.32 4.71 0.59
CA PRO A 151 -17.00 6.12 0.55
C PRO A 151 -17.44 6.81 1.83
N LYS A 152 -16.59 7.69 2.36
CA LYS A 152 -16.72 8.32 3.67
C LYS A 152 -16.07 9.71 3.67
N THR A 153 -16.68 10.67 4.35
CA THR A 153 -16.16 12.06 4.38
C THR A 153 -14.89 12.20 5.22
N GLU A 154 -14.77 11.40 6.27
CA GLU A 154 -13.59 11.38 7.13
C GLU A 154 -12.43 10.60 6.50
N ILE A 155 -11.19 11.04 6.79
CA ILE A 155 -9.97 10.34 6.40
C ILE A 155 -9.96 8.94 7.01
N GLN A 156 -9.65 7.96 6.18
CA GLN A 156 -9.44 6.57 6.55
C GLN A 156 -7.94 6.29 6.55
N SER A 157 -7.50 5.36 7.41
CA SER A 157 -6.08 5.03 7.54
C SER A 157 -5.88 3.53 7.58
N TYR A 158 -4.82 3.07 6.94
CA TYR A 158 -4.29 1.72 7.11
C TYR A 158 -2.88 1.78 7.65
N THR A 159 -2.56 0.94 8.64
CA THR A 159 -1.21 0.82 9.19
C THR A 159 -0.72 -0.61 9.00
N THR A 160 0.45 -0.75 8.38
CA THR A 160 1.07 -2.06 8.18
C THR A 160 1.38 -2.76 9.51
N PRO A 161 1.53 -4.09 9.51
CA PRO A 161 2.21 -4.80 10.58
C PRO A 161 3.59 -4.17 10.87
N PRO A 162 4.15 -4.36 12.08
CA PRO A 162 5.50 -3.89 12.35
C PRO A 162 6.52 -4.58 11.44
N GLU A 163 7.48 -3.80 10.96
CA GLU A 163 8.61 -4.25 10.15
C GLU A 163 9.92 -3.83 10.83
N ASP A 164 10.95 -4.67 10.74
CA ASP A 164 12.26 -4.39 11.32
C ASP A 164 13.20 -3.81 10.26
N ALA A 165 13.78 -2.64 10.52
CA ALA A 165 14.78 -2.05 9.65
C ALA A 165 16.05 -2.92 9.64
N PRO A 166 16.62 -3.25 8.47
CA PRO A 166 17.80 -4.10 8.42
C PRO A 166 18.99 -3.41 9.10
N SER A 167 19.93 -4.22 9.59
CA SER A 167 21.05 -3.72 10.40
C SER A 167 22.41 -4.25 9.98
N GLY A 168 23.44 -3.53 10.40
CA GLY A 168 24.84 -3.83 10.09
C GLY A 168 25.41 -2.93 8.99
N MET A 169 26.73 -2.88 8.92
CA MET A 169 27.46 -2.00 8.01
C MET A 169 27.06 -2.19 6.54
N MET A 170 26.71 -3.42 6.14
CA MET A 170 26.27 -3.73 4.79
C MET A 170 24.84 -3.29 4.51
N ALA A 171 23.96 -3.10 5.49
CA ALA A 171 22.58 -2.65 5.30
C ALA A 171 22.43 -1.13 5.37
N ARG A 172 23.41 -0.43 5.95
CA ARG A 172 23.37 1.05 6.00
C ARG A 172 23.53 1.67 4.61
N GLY A 173 22.93 2.83 4.42
CA GLY A 173 22.98 3.62 3.19
C GLY A 173 21.59 3.93 2.62
N SER A 174 21.59 4.48 1.41
CA SER A 174 20.38 5.01 0.77
C SER A 174 19.60 3.95 0.00
N TYR A 175 18.28 4.05 0.13
CA TYR A 175 17.29 3.22 -0.53
C TYR A 175 16.29 4.13 -1.25
N SER A 176 15.84 3.70 -2.42
CA SER A 176 14.72 4.32 -3.13
C SER A 176 13.54 3.36 -3.14
N VAL A 177 12.34 3.91 -3.03
CA VAL A 177 11.11 3.15 -2.87
C VAL A 177 10.11 3.58 -3.91
N ASN A 178 9.57 2.61 -4.64
CA ASN A 178 8.45 2.80 -5.54
C ASN A 178 7.20 2.26 -4.87
N SER A 179 6.26 3.16 -4.60
CA SER A 179 5.02 2.89 -3.89
C SER A 179 3.83 2.98 -4.86
N LEU A 180 2.90 2.03 -4.74
CA LEU A 180 1.69 1.95 -5.54
C LEU A 180 0.49 1.63 -4.64
N PHE A 181 -0.55 2.45 -4.74
CA PHE A 181 -1.86 2.20 -4.12
C PHE A 181 -2.86 1.82 -5.23
N THR A 182 -3.37 0.59 -5.15
CA THR A 182 -4.21 -0.03 -6.20
C THR A 182 -5.32 -0.87 -5.58
N ASP A 183 -6.16 -1.51 -6.38
CA ASP A 183 -7.32 -2.29 -5.94
C ASP A 183 -7.51 -3.60 -6.73
N ASP A 184 -8.61 -4.31 -6.48
CA ASP A 184 -8.95 -5.54 -7.21
C ASP A 184 -9.32 -5.30 -8.68
N ASP A 185 -9.80 -4.09 -9.01
CA ASP A 185 -10.15 -3.65 -10.36
C ASP A 185 -8.93 -3.16 -11.15
N LYS A 186 -7.74 -3.20 -10.54
CA LYS A 186 -6.45 -2.76 -11.09
C LYS A 186 -6.37 -1.26 -11.38
N ASN A 187 -7.18 -0.46 -10.71
CA ASN A 187 -7.07 0.99 -10.77
C ASN A 187 -5.75 1.42 -10.12
N VAL A 188 -5.06 2.38 -10.73
CA VAL A 188 -3.91 3.05 -10.12
C VAL A 188 -4.42 4.32 -9.44
N HIS A 189 -4.59 4.27 -8.12
CA HIS A 189 -5.09 5.41 -7.34
C HIS A 189 -3.99 6.45 -7.11
N LEU A 190 -2.79 5.98 -6.77
CA LEU A 190 -1.58 6.78 -6.71
C LEU A 190 -0.34 5.91 -6.90
N GLN A 191 0.64 6.43 -7.61
CA GLN A 191 2.00 5.88 -7.69
C GLN A 191 3.00 7.00 -7.41
N TRP A 192 3.96 6.75 -6.52
CA TRP A 192 4.97 7.75 -6.15
C TRP A 192 6.30 7.09 -5.81
N GLU A 193 7.36 7.91 -5.81
CA GLU A 193 8.70 7.50 -5.45
C GLU A 193 9.22 8.36 -4.29
N TRP A 194 9.91 7.72 -3.35
CA TRP A 194 10.50 8.39 -2.19
C TRP A 194 11.78 7.66 -1.77
N SER A 195 12.55 8.27 -0.88
CA SER A 195 13.85 7.74 -0.47
C SER A 195 13.97 7.68 1.05
N PHE A 196 14.68 6.67 1.54
CA PHE A 196 15.10 6.61 2.94
C PHE A 196 16.56 6.18 3.04
N GLU A 197 17.17 6.45 4.19
CA GLU A 197 18.54 6.10 4.49
C GLU A 197 18.60 5.34 5.81
N ILE A 198 19.23 4.18 5.81
CA ILE A 198 19.47 3.41 7.02
C ILE A 198 20.77 3.86 7.64
N LYS A 199 20.70 4.35 8.88
CA LYS A 199 21.84 4.85 9.65
C LYS A 199 21.98 4.15 10.99
N LYS A 200 23.14 4.31 11.62
CA LYS A 200 23.41 3.72 12.94
C LYS A 200 22.60 4.42 14.04
N ASP A 201 22.43 5.73 13.93
CA ASP A 201 21.51 6.52 14.76
C ASP A 201 20.71 7.53 13.92
N TRP A 202 19.68 8.11 14.53
CA TRP A 202 18.75 9.05 13.88
C TRP A 202 19.37 10.40 13.53
N LYS A 203 20.49 10.76 14.17
CA LYS A 203 21.18 12.04 14.02
C LYS A 203 22.47 11.94 13.21
N ASP A 204 22.81 10.73 12.75
CA ASP A 204 23.95 10.51 11.86
C ASP A 204 23.66 11.03 10.45
#